data_AF-A0A2N7L8Y0-F1
#
_entry.id   AF-A0A2N7L8Y0-F1
#
_cell.length_a   1.000
_cell.length_b   1.000
_cell.length_c   1.000
_cell.angle_alpha   90.00
_cell.angle_beta   90.00
_cell.angle_gamma   90.00
#
_symmetry.space_group_name_H-M   'P 1'
#
loop_
_entity.id
_entity.type
_entity.pdbx_description
1 polymer ?
#
loop_
_entity_poly.entity_id
_entity_poly.type
_entity_poly.pdbx_seq_one_letter_code
_entity_poly.pdbx_strand_id
1 'polypeptide(L)' 'MSITTDTYAMRETLERLNKDATNTIDNSDNCTVKLSDLSTLLAAYKIELNKGNHLRKLLDQDTNTQ' A
#
# COMPACT_ATOMS: atom_id res chain seq x y z
N MET A 1 -4.37 -14.42 11.54
CA MET A 1 -5.32 -13.30 11.47
C MET A 1 -5.08 -12.56 10.17
N SER A 2 -6.06 -12.59 9.26
CA SER A 2 -6.03 -11.76 8.05
C SER A 2 -6.23 -10.32 8.50
N ILE A 3 -5.18 -9.49 8.43
CA ILE A 3 -5.34 -8.07 8.70
C ILE A 3 -6.21 -7.55 7.55
N THR A 4 -7.41 -7.07 7.86
CA THR A 4 -8.25 -6.37 6.89
C THR A 4 -7.64 -4.99 6.71
N THR A 5 -6.92 -4.82 5.61
CA THR A 5 -5.98 -3.71 5.41
C THR A 5 -6.50 -2.65 4.47
N ASP A 6 -7.60 -2.94 3.78
CA ASP A 6 -8.37 -2.01 2.99
C ASP A 6 -9.46 -1.36 3.86
N THR A 7 -9.02 -0.55 4.82
CA THR A 7 -9.92 0.22 5.68
C THR A 7 -10.10 1.63 5.12
N TYR A 8 -11.24 2.26 5.41
CA TYR A 8 -11.50 3.65 5.04
C TYR A 8 -10.38 4.59 5.53
N ALA A 9 -9.91 4.39 6.78
CA ALA A 9 -8.81 5.16 7.36
C ALA A 9 -7.48 5.02 6.58
N MET A 10 -7.19 3.83 6.06
CA MET A 10 -5.98 3.62 5.24
C MET A 10 -6.10 4.34 3.89
N ARG A 11 -7.29 4.30 3.26
CA ARG A 11 -7.55 5.01 2.00
C ARG A 11 -7.38 6.52 2.15
N GLU A 12 -7.98 7.13 3.18
CA GLU A 12 -7.80 8.57 3.45
C GLU A 12 -6.33 8.93 3.73
N THR A 13 -5.62 8.06 4.44
CA THR A 13 -4.21 8.30 4.74
C THR A 13 -3.35 8.26 3.48
N LEU A 14 -3.58 7.30 2.59
CA LEU A 14 -2.91 7.20 1.29
C LEU A 14 -3.24 8.37 0.37
N GLU A 15 -4.49 8.85 0.37
CA GLU A 15 -4.91 9.99 -0.42
C GLU A 15 -4.25 11.30 0.06
N ARG A 16 -4.19 11.51 1.40
CA ARG A 16 -3.43 12.62 1.99
C ARG A 16 -1.96 12.54 1.59
N LEU A 17 -1.34 11.37 1.70
CA LEU A 17 0.06 11.15 1.34
C LEU A 17 0.34 11.47 -0.12
N ASN A 18 -0.54 11.04 -1.03
CA ASN A 18 -0.40 11.30 -2.45
C ASN A 18 -0.47 12.81 -2.75
N LYS A 19 -1.40 13.51 -2.10
CA LYS A 19 -1.53 14.96 -2.23
C LYS A 19 -0.32 15.70 -1.67
N ASP A 20 0.15 15.32 -0.48
CA ASP A 20 1.34 15.91 0.15
C ASP A 20 2.58 15.67 -0.72
N ALA A 21 2.79 14.45 -1.23
CA ALA A 21 3.91 14.12 -2.10
C ALA A 21 3.87 14.92 -3.42
N THR A 22 2.71 14.99 -4.07
CA THR A 22 2.53 15.74 -5.33
C THR A 22 2.80 17.24 -5.15
N ASN A 23 2.39 17.79 -4.00
CA ASN A 23 2.60 19.21 -3.69
C ASN A 23 4.05 19.55 -3.36
N THR A 24 4.88 18.56 -3.00
CA THR A 24 6.30 18.76 -2.67
C THR A 24 7.24 18.38 -3.80
N ILE A 25 6.73 18.01 -4.98
CA ILE A 25 7.54 17.78 -6.16
C ILE A 25 8.11 19.12 -6.64
N ASP A 26 9.43 19.25 -6.63
CA ASP A 26 10.12 20.41 -7.18
C ASP A 26 10.34 20.28 -8.70
N ASN A 27 10.87 21.34 -9.32
CA ASN A 27 11.18 21.35 -10.76
C ASN A 27 12.34 20.42 -11.16
N SER A 28 12.94 19.71 -10.20
CA SER A 28 14.01 18.74 -10.38
C SER A 28 13.55 17.31 -10.06
N ASP A 29 12.23 17.09 -10.02
CA ASP A 29 11.58 15.81 -9.71
C ASP A 29 11.92 15.25 -8.30
N ASN A 30 12.40 16.10 -7.38
CA ASN A 30 12.60 15.70 -5.99
C ASN A 30 11.29 15.90 -5.20
N CYS A 31 10.97 14.93 -4.35
CA CYS A 31 9.82 14.99 -3.44
C CYS A 31 10.28 14.94 -1.99
N THR A 32 9.69 15.79 -1.14
CA THR A 32 9.91 15.74 0.32
C THR A 32 8.78 15.00 1.01
N VAL A 33 9.10 13.91 1.71
CA VAL A 33 8.14 13.09 2.47
C VAL A 33 8.54 13.08 3.95
N LYS A 34 7.58 13.21 4.87
CA LYS A 34 7.86 13.11 6.31
C LYS A 34 8.24 11.67 6.67
N LEU A 35 9.12 11.50 7.64
CA LEU A 35 9.54 10.15 8.06
C LEU A 35 8.37 9.32 8.64
N SER A 36 7.42 9.96 9.33
CA SER A 36 6.19 9.32 9.82
C SER A 36 5.29 8.79 8.69
N ASP A 37 5.33 9.47 7.56
CA ASP A 37 4.59 9.13 6.35
C ASP A 37 5.26 7.92 5.64
N LEU A 38 6.59 7.82 5.70
CA LEU A 38 7.34 6.68 5.19
C LEU A 38 7.01 5.36 5.91
N SER A 39 6.87 5.36 7.25
CA SER A 39 6.44 4.17 7.99
C SER A 39 5.04 3.69 7.58
N THR A 40 4.18 4.64 7.23
CA THR A 40 2.81 4.37 6.76
C THR A 40 2.82 3.76 5.36
N LEU A 41 3.64 4.30 4.45
CA LEU A 41 3.85 3.73 3.12
C LEU A 41 4.44 2.31 3.16
N LEU A 42 5.41 2.07 4.04
CA LEU A 42 5.98 0.73 4.25
C LEU A 42 4.94 -0.26 4.80
N ALA A 43 4.07 0.19 5.70
CA ALA A 43 2.96 -0.63 6.18
C ALA A 43 1.99 -0.95 5.03
N ALA A 44 1.57 0.06 4.26
CA ALA A 44 0.71 -0.11 3.09
C ALA A 44 1.31 -1.04 2.02
N TYR A 45 2.63 -0.96 1.78
CA TYR A 45 3.31 -1.85 0.84
C TYR A 45 3.35 -3.30 1.32
N LYS A 46 3.69 -3.55 2.59
CA LYS A 46 3.67 -4.91 3.17
C LYS A 46 2.28 -5.53 3.11
N ILE A 47 1.28 -4.70 3.32
CA ILE A 47 -0.14 -5.03 3.20
C ILE A 47 -0.46 -5.53 1.79
N GLU A 48 -0.02 -4.81 0.76
CA GLU A 48 -0.34 -5.15 -0.64
C GLU A 48 0.42 -6.38 -1.14
N LEU A 49 1.67 -6.57 -0.70
CA LEU A 49 2.41 -7.81 -0.89
C LEU A 49 1.68 -9.02 -0.28
N ASN A 50 1.08 -8.85 0.90
CA ASN A 50 0.33 -9.92 1.55
C ASN A 50 -0.98 -10.24 0.82
N LYS A 51 -1.65 -9.25 0.21
CA LYS A 51 -2.81 -9.49 -0.66
C LYS A 51 -2.42 -10.28 -1.90
N GLY A 52 -1.32 -9.91 -2.57
CA GLY A 52 -0.80 -10.63 -3.75
C GLY A 52 -0.43 -12.08 -3.43
N ASN A 53 0.20 -12.31 -2.28
CA ASN A 53 0.49 -13.68 -1.80
C ASN A 53 -0.77 -14.47 -1.47
N HIS A 54 -1.81 -13.84 -0.92
CA HIS A 54 -3.08 -14.50 -0.65
C HIS A 54 -3.82 -14.86 -1.93
N LEU A 55 -3.86 -13.94 -2.90
CA LEU A 55 -4.44 -14.18 -4.23
C LEU A 55 -3.72 -15.32 -4.95
N ARG A 56 -2.39 -15.36 -4.93
CA ARG A 56 -1.62 -16.44 -5.54
C ARG A 56 -1.92 -17.79 -4.89
N LYS A 57 -2.04 -17.83 -3.57
CA LYS A 57 -2.45 -19.05 -2.84
C LYS A 57 -3.85 -19.52 -3.19
N LEU A 58 -4.81 -18.62 -3.41
CA LEU A 58 -6.16 -18.98 -3.84
C LEU A 58 -6.15 -19.55 -5.27
N LEU A 59 -5.39 -18.95 -6.19
CA LEU A 59 -5.23 -19.44 -7.56
C LEU A 59 -4.51 -20.80 -7.64
N ASP A 60 -3.48 -21.02 -6.80
CA ASP A 60 -2.75 -22.29 -6.71
C ASP A 60 -3.60 -23.41 -6.06
N GLN A 61 -4.63 -23.05 -5.28
CA GLN A 61 -5.59 -23.99 -4.71
C GLN A 61 -6.65 -24.41 -5.75
N ASP A 62 -7.21 -23.46 -6.51
CA ASP A 62 -8.20 -23.76 -7.56
C ASP A 62 -7.64 -24.62 -8.70
N THR A 63 -6.33 -24.52 -8.97
CA THR A 63 -5.64 -25.31 -10.01
C THR A 63 -5.28 -26.74 -9.58
N ASN A 64 -5.25 -27.04 -8.28
CA ASN A 64 -4.97 -28.39 -7.76
C ASN A 64 -6.23 -29.22 -7.45
N THR A 65 -7.43 -28.67 -7.69
CA THR A 65 -8.72 -29.36 -7.54
C THR A 65 -9.34 -29.81 -8.87
N GLN A 66 -8.59 -29.75 -9.98
CA GLN A 66 -8.93 -30.39 -11.25
C GLN A 66 -8.05 -31.62 -11.48
#